data_AF-A0A7R9GT41-F1
#
_entry.id   AF-A0A7R9GT41-F1
#
_cell.length_a   1.000
_cell.length_b   1.000
_cell.length_c   1.000
_cell.angle_alpha   90.00
_cell.angle_beta   90.00
_cell.angle_gamma   90.00
#
_symmetry.space_group_name_H-M   'P 1'
#
loop_
_entity.id
_entity.type
_entity.pdbx_description
1 polymer ?
#
loop_
_entity_poly.entity_id
_entity_poly.type
_entity_poly.pdbx_seq_one_letter_code
_entity_poly.pdbx_strand_id
1 'polypeptide(L)'
;MAQVLLFENRAGSRKAQHMFGMASLAQMHRSGPHFKTRPPRQPLGGKPFAKGVVLKTLIKKPKKPNSANRKCVLVRLSTGKEMVAYVPGIGHNLQEHNIVLCRVGRSQDLPAKYCVQRESTNDVRKEGSGEG
;
A
#
# COMPACT_ATOMS: atom_id res chain seq x y z
N MET A 1 -54.43 -34.58 -18.81
CA MET A 1 -54.54 -33.48 -19.79
C MET A 1 -54.05 -32.23 -19.08
N ALA A 2 -52.85 -31.66 -19.23
CA ALA A 2 -51.70 -31.77 -20.13
C ALA A 2 -50.43 -31.53 -19.24
N GLN A 3 -49.28 -32.22 -19.39
CA GLN A 3 -48.20 -31.99 -20.39
C GLN A 3 -47.63 -30.54 -20.31
N VAL A 4 -46.33 -30.17 -20.23
CA VAL A 4 -44.98 -30.80 -20.33
C VAL A 4 -43.92 -29.82 -19.72
N LEU A 5 -42.76 -30.35 -19.29
CA LEU A 5 -41.50 -29.69 -18.87
C LEU A 5 -40.70 -29.02 -20.01
N LEU A 6 -40.02 -27.89 -19.75
CA LEU A 6 -38.69 -27.49 -20.30
C LEU A 6 -38.19 -26.27 -19.50
N PHE A 7 -37.21 -26.34 -18.59
CA PHE A 7 -35.75 -26.40 -18.73
C PHE A 7 -35.09 -25.31 -19.62
N GLU A 8 -34.13 -24.62 -18.99
CA GLU A 8 -33.09 -23.70 -19.52
C GLU A 8 -33.50 -22.32 -20.07
N ASN A 9 -32.95 -21.26 -19.45
CA ASN A 9 -31.83 -20.55 -20.06
C ASN A 9 -31.10 -19.59 -19.09
N ARG A 10 -29.78 -19.80 -18.99
CA ARG A 10 -28.81 -18.91 -18.34
C ARG A 10 -28.96 -17.50 -18.88
N ALA A 11 -29.23 -16.54 -17.99
CA ALA A 11 -29.07 -15.12 -18.29
C ALA A 11 -27.59 -14.84 -18.59
N GLY A 12 -27.26 -14.87 -19.89
CA GLY A 12 -25.95 -14.60 -20.43
C GLY A 12 -25.46 -13.20 -20.06
N SER A 13 -24.23 -13.19 -19.54
CA SER A 13 -23.30 -12.06 -19.50
C SER A 13 -23.35 -11.23 -20.79
N ARG A 14 -24.09 -10.11 -20.76
CA ARG A 14 -24.03 -9.10 -21.82
C ARG A 14 -22.78 -8.25 -21.64
N LYS A 15 -21.62 -8.82 -22.00
CA LYS A 15 -20.49 -8.01 -22.49
C LYS A 15 -20.87 -7.49 -23.89
N ALA A 16 -21.74 -6.49 -23.94
CA ALA A 16 -22.05 -5.76 -25.15
C ALA A 16 -20.97 -4.69 -25.37
N GLN A 17 -19.99 -5.07 -26.20
CA GLN A 17 -19.37 -4.26 -27.25
C GLN A 17 -19.45 -2.73 -27.06
N HIS A 18 -18.35 -2.14 -26.59
CA HIS A 18 -18.05 -0.73 -26.81
C HIS A 18 -17.74 -0.54 -28.31
N MET A 19 -18.75 -0.21 -29.11
CA MET A 19 -18.53 0.50 -30.37
C MET A 19 -18.42 1.99 -30.05
N PHE A 20 -17.42 2.67 -30.61
CA PHE A 20 -17.13 4.10 -30.43
C PHE A 20 -18.22 5.00 -31.06
N GLY A 21 -19.45 4.95 -30.55
CA GLY A 21 -20.48 5.95 -30.80
C GLY A 21 -20.54 6.93 -29.64
N MET A 22 -20.45 8.23 -29.92
CA MET A 22 -20.61 9.25 -28.88
C MET A 22 -22.03 9.15 -28.28
N ALA A 23 -22.14 9.23 -26.95
CA ALA A 23 -23.43 9.26 -26.26
C ALA A 23 -24.25 10.49 -26.70
N SER A 24 -25.58 10.35 -26.78
CA SER A 24 -26.44 11.47 -27.19
C SER A 24 -26.39 12.62 -26.17
N LEU A 25 -26.65 13.86 -26.61
CA LEU A 25 -26.62 15.03 -25.73
C LEU A 25 -27.62 14.90 -24.55
N ALA A 26 -28.78 14.31 -24.80
CA ALA A 26 -29.77 14.00 -23.75
C ALA A 26 -29.26 12.94 -22.74
N GLN A 27 -28.46 11.97 -23.21
CA GLN A 27 -27.83 10.96 -22.37
C GLN A 27 -26.75 11.58 -21.47
N MET A 28 -25.95 12.51 -22.01
CA MET A 28 -24.94 13.25 -21.24
C MET A 28 -25.57 14.17 -20.19
N HIS A 29 -26.67 14.87 -20.53
CA HIS A 29 -27.40 15.72 -19.58
C HIS A 29 -27.97 14.91 -18.40
N ARG A 30 -28.45 13.67 -18.66
CA ARG A 30 -28.98 12.77 -17.62
C ARG A 30 -27.89 12.10 -16.78
N SER A 31 -26.76 11.73 -17.38
CA SER A 31 -25.67 11.02 -16.68
C SER A 31 -24.80 11.92 -15.80
N GLY A 32 -24.87 13.24 -16.00
CA GLY A 32 -24.08 14.21 -15.26
C GLY A 32 -22.57 14.15 -15.58
N PRO A 33 -21.75 15.00 -14.93
CA PRO A 33 -20.31 15.03 -15.12
C PRO A 33 -19.67 13.69 -14.74
N HIS A 34 -18.81 13.15 -15.60
CA HIS A 34 -18.09 11.92 -15.31
C HIS A 34 -16.99 12.16 -14.26
N PHE A 35 -17.24 11.77 -13.01
CA PHE A 35 -16.24 11.81 -11.94
C PHE A 35 -15.33 10.58 -11.99
N LYS A 36 -14.05 10.78 -12.29
CA LYS A 36 -13.03 9.71 -12.24
C LYS A 36 -12.75 9.33 -10.79
N THR A 37 -13.25 8.17 -10.33
CA THR A 37 -12.87 7.62 -9.02
C THR A 37 -11.45 7.08 -9.07
N ARG A 38 -10.56 7.60 -8.22
CA ARG A 38 -9.19 7.08 -8.08
C ARG A 38 -9.16 6.08 -6.93
N PRO A 39 -8.62 4.86 -7.12
CA PRO A 39 -8.50 3.93 -6.00
C PRO A 39 -7.57 4.51 -4.92
N PRO A 40 -7.88 4.30 -3.63
CA PRO A 40 -7.08 4.82 -2.54
C PRO A 40 -5.68 4.19 -2.57
N ARG A 41 -4.64 5.02 -2.62
CA ARG A 41 -3.23 4.58 -2.63
C ARG A 41 -2.71 4.18 -1.24
N GLN A 42 -3.60 3.79 -0.33
CA GLN A 42 -3.27 3.54 1.07
C GLN A 42 -3.22 2.03 1.34
N PRO A 43 -2.03 1.46 1.43
CA PRO A 43 -1.89 0.04 1.64
C PRO A 43 -2.05 -0.38 3.12
N LEU A 44 -2.30 0.59 4.03
CA LEU A 44 -2.71 0.38 5.42
C LEU A 44 -4.23 0.42 5.63
N GLY A 45 -5.03 0.44 4.55
CA GLY A 45 -6.49 0.35 4.64
C GLY A 45 -7.15 1.48 5.44
N GLY A 46 -6.71 2.73 5.24
CA GLY A 46 -7.26 3.90 5.95
C GLY A 46 -6.56 4.27 7.26
N LYS A 47 -5.69 3.40 7.80
CA LYS A 47 -5.00 3.66 9.06
C LYS A 47 -3.73 4.52 8.83
N PRO A 48 -3.46 5.53 9.69
CA PRO A 48 -2.25 6.34 9.57
C PRO A 48 -0.98 5.56 9.90
N PHE A 49 -1.08 4.65 10.88
CA PHE A 49 0.02 3.83 11.36
C PHE A 49 -0.38 2.36 11.48
N ALA A 50 0.58 1.47 11.32
CA ALA A 50 0.44 0.05 11.59
C ALA A 50 1.65 -0.46 12.38
N LYS A 51 1.38 -1.30 13.38
CA LYS A 51 2.42 -2.05 14.09
C LYS A 51 2.85 -3.24 13.23
N GLY A 52 4.14 -3.55 13.26
CA GLY A 52 4.68 -4.74 12.60
C GLY A 52 5.93 -5.25 13.29
N VAL A 53 6.31 -6.48 12.95
CA VAL A 53 7.49 -7.17 13.44
C VAL A 53 8.52 -7.23 12.32
N VAL A 54 9.77 -6.90 12.61
CA VAL A 54 10.88 -6.99 11.65
C VAL A 54 11.22 -8.47 11.42
N LEU A 55 11.23 -8.88 10.16
CA LEU A 55 11.67 -10.21 9.75
C LEU A 55 13.16 -10.24 9.43
N LYS A 56 13.65 -9.25 8.67
CA LYS A 56 15.09 -9.10 8.36
C LYS A 56 15.47 -7.68 8.01
N THR A 57 16.71 -7.31 8.29
CA THR A 57 17.32 -6.06 7.83
C THR A 57 17.89 -6.25 6.42
N LEU A 58 17.76 -5.24 5.57
CA LEU A 58 18.20 -5.31 4.18
C LEU A 58 18.69 -3.96 3.68
N ILE A 59 19.72 -3.99 2.84
CA ILE A 59 20.28 -2.78 2.23
C ILE A 59 19.82 -2.77 0.78
N LYS A 60 19.10 -1.71 0.38
CA LYS A 60 18.67 -1.51 -1.01
C LYS A 60 19.39 -0.32 -1.63
N LYS A 61 19.79 -0.50 -2.90
CA LYS A 61 20.29 0.60 -3.73
C LYS A 61 19.10 1.43 -4.24
N PRO A 62 19.23 2.76 -4.29
CA PRO A 62 18.21 3.65 -4.81
C PRO A 62 18.06 3.50 -6.33
N LYS A 63 17.01 4.11 -6.87
CA LYS A 63 16.89 4.28 -8.32
C LYS A 63 17.99 5.21 -8.82
N LYS A 64 18.57 4.90 -9.99
CA LYS A 64 19.41 5.82 -10.77
C LYS A 64 18.65 7.15 -10.92
N PRO A 65 19.22 8.34 -10.71
CA PRO A 65 20.64 8.76 -10.78
C PRO A 65 21.47 8.60 -9.50
N ASN A 66 20.84 8.27 -8.36
CA ASN A 66 21.53 8.27 -7.08
C ASN A 66 22.29 6.96 -6.84
N SER A 67 23.39 7.01 -6.09
CA SER A 67 24.20 5.84 -5.71
C SER A 67 24.53 5.86 -4.21
N ALA A 68 23.59 5.41 -3.38
CA ALA A 68 23.78 5.34 -1.93
C ALA A 68 23.32 3.98 -1.39
N ASN A 69 23.73 3.63 -0.17
CA ASN A 69 23.19 2.47 0.54
C ASN A 69 22.07 2.94 1.44
N ARG A 70 20.83 2.52 1.15
CA ARG A 70 19.68 2.85 2.00
C ARG A 70 19.33 1.65 2.87
N LYS A 71 19.32 1.88 4.17
CA LYS A 71 18.93 0.88 5.16
C LYS A 71 17.42 0.69 5.14
N CYS A 72 16.99 -0.55 4.98
CA CYS A 72 15.60 -0.95 4.94
C CYS A 72 15.39 -2.16 5.84
N VAL A 73 14.13 -2.43 6.14
CA VAL A 73 13.70 -3.63 6.88
C VAL A 73 12.53 -4.27 6.17
N LEU A 74 12.48 -5.58 6.20
CA LEU A 74 11.30 -6.35 5.82
C LEU A 74 10.47 -6.54 7.08
N VAL A 75 9.22 -6.09 7.05
CA VAL A 75 8.33 -6.02 8.20
C VAL A 75 7.05 -6.78 7.87
N ARG A 76 6.59 -7.60 8.81
CA ARG A 76 5.27 -8.22 8.78
C ARG A 76 4.33 -7.38 9.63
N LEU A 77 3.30 -6.80 9.01
CA LEU A 77 2.29 -6.03 9.74
C LEU A 77 1.34 -6.93 10.51
N SER A 78 0.63 -6.34 11.48
CA SER A 78 -0.51 -6.97 12.15
C SER A 78 -1.62 -7.44 11.19
N THR A 79 -1.70 -6.88 9.98
CA THR A 79 -2.62 -7.33 8.93
C THR A 79 -2.14 -8.58 8.18
N GLY A 80 -1.01 -9.18 8.59
CA GLY A 80 -0.40 -10.35 7.94
C GLY A 80 0.36 -10.06 6.64
N LYS A 81 0.38 -8.80 6.18
CA LYS A 81 1.07 -8.41 4.94
C LYS A 81 2.55 -8.15 5.22
N GLU A 82 3.41 -8.69 4.36
CA GLU A 82 4.83 -8.40 4.37
C GLU A 82 5.16 -7.20 3.49
N MET A 83 6.03 -6.33 3.97
CA MET A 83 6.41 -5.12 3.26
C MET A 83 7.83 -4.69 3.58
N VAL A 84 8.41 -3.91 2.66
CA VAL A 84 9.69 -3.27 2.88
C VAL A 84 9.46 -1.83 3.34
N ALA A 85 9.97 -1.51 4.52
CA ALA A 85 9.95 -0.18 5.09
C ALA A 85 11.37 0.41 5.10
N TYR A 86 11.49 1.70 4.78
CA TYR A 86 12.76 2.42 4.90
C TYR A 86 12.92 2.94 6.34
N VAL A 87 14.15 2.94 6.84
CA VAL A 87 14.50 3.48 8.16
C VAL A 87 15.09 4.88 7.99
N PRO A 88 14.46 5.95 8.51
CA PRO A 88 15.03 7.29 8.52
C PRO A 88 16.16 7.41 9.55
N GLY A 89 17.11 8.31 9.30
CA GLY A 89 18.23 8.58 10.22
C GLY A 89 19.53 7.82 9.88
N ILE A 90 20.55 8.05 10.71
CA ILE A 90 21.89 7.46 10.59
C ILE A 90 22.09 6.53 11.80
N GLY A 91 22.40 5.26 11.55
CA GLY A 91 22.65 4.26 12.61
C GLY A 91 21.37 3.76 13.29
N HIS A 92 20.83 2.63 12.82
CA HIS A 92 19.71 1.94 13.46
C HIS A 92 20.18 0.58 13.96
N ASN A 93 19.78 0.19 15.17
CA ASN A 93 20.08 -1.11 15.76
C ASN A 93 18.84 -2.05 15.68
N LEU A 94 18.12 -2.03 14.55
CA LEU A 94 16.97 -2.92 14.39
C LEU A 94 17.46 -4.34 14.16
N GLN A 95 16.96 -5.25 14.98
CA GLN A 95 17.20 -6.68 14.87
C GLN A 95 15.92 -7.39 14.40
N GLU A 96 16.05 -8.68 14.12
CA GLU A 96 14.91 -9.53 13.85
C GLU A 96 14.00 -9.57 15.09
N HIS A 97 12.69 -9.70 14.88
CA HIS A 97 11.65 -9.70 15.91
C HIS A 97 11.40 -8.37 16.64
N ASN A 98 12.16 -7.30 16.36
CA ASN A 98 11.83 -5.99 16.92
C ASN A 98 10.46 -5.51 16.42
N ILE A 99 9.68 -4.95 17.34
CA ILE A 99 8.37 -4.36 17.03
C ILE A 99 8.61 -2.94 16.54
N VAL A 100 8.04 -2.57 15.39
CA VAL A 100 8.20 -1.23 14.80
C VAL A 100 6.85 -0.61 14.47
N LEU A 101 6.82 0.73 14.47
CA LEU A 101 5.66 1.50 14.02
C LEU A 101 5.91 2.02 12.60
N CYS A 102 5.14 1.51 11.65
CA CYS A 102 5.22 1.88 10.25
C CYS A 102 4.13 2.89 9.87
N ARG A 103 4.50 3.87 9.05
CA ARG A 103 3.58 4.82 8.42
C ARG A 103 3.62 4.69 6.90
N VAL A 104 2.54 5.07 6.23
CA VAL A 104 2.58 5.28 4.78
C VAL A 104 3.47 6.48 4.49
N GLY A 105 4.56 6.25 3.75
CA GLY A 105 5.52 7.29 3.42
C GLY A 105 6.34 6.84 2.24
N ARG A 106 6.25 7.57 1.12
CA ARG A 106 7.01 7.24 -0.08
C ARG A 106 8.43 7.79 0.06
N SER A 107 9.43 6.90 0.06
CA SER A 107 10.81 7.34 -0.17
C SER A 107 10.94 7.77 -1.64
N GLN A 108 11.60 8.90 -1.88
CA GLN A 108 11.86 9.35 -3.26
C GLN A 108 12.87 8.41 -3.96
N ASP A 109 13.82 7.88 -3.20
CA ASP A 109 14.93 7.07 -3.69
C ASP A 109 14.57 5.60 -3.94
N LEU A 110 13.78 5.02 -3.04
CA LEU A 110 13.47 3.59 -3.03
C LEU A 110 12.03 3.35 -3.47
N PRO A 111 11.73 2.21 -4.12
CA PRO A 111 10.35 1.80 -4.39
C PRO A 111 9.55 1.42 -3.13
N ALA A 112 10.10 1.64 -1.93
CA ALA A 112 9.42 1.42 -0.66
C ALA A 112 8.34 2.49 -0.44
N LYS A 113 7.13 2.02 -0.11
CA LYS A 113 5.94 2.86 0.14
C LYS A 113 5.74 3.18 1.62
N TYR A 114 6.64 2.70 2.48
CA TYR A 114 6.51 2.78 3.92
C TYR A 114 7.78 3.30 4.57
N CYS A 115 7.57 4.02 5.65
CA CYS A 115 8.59 4.59 6.49
C CYS A 115 8.41 4.04 7.90
N VAL A 116 9.49 3.56 8.51
CA VAL A 116 9.52 3.32 9.96
C VAL A 116 9.57 4.68 10.62
N GLN A 117 8.63 5.00 11.52
CA GLN A 117 8.62 6.31 12.17
C GLN A 117 9.42 6.32 13.47
N ARG A 118 9.40 5.21 14.21
CA ARG A 118 10.01 5.09 15.53
C ARG A 118 10.52 3.66 15.68
N GLU A 119 11.70 3.51 16.25
CA GLU A 119 12.17 2.25 16.79
C GLU A 119 11.31 1.83 18.00
N SER A 120 11.46 0.58 18.36
CA SER A 120 10.59 -0.23 19.20
C SER A 120 10.09 0.44 20.47
N THR A 121 8.85 0.11 20.89
CA THR A 121 8.35 0.33 22.25
C THR A 121 9.18 -0.35 23.36
N ASN A 122 10.28 -1.02 23.00
CA ASN A 122 11.18 -1.75 23.90
C ASN A 122 12.52 -1.05 24.14
N ASP A 123 12.80 0.08 23.47
CA ASP A 123 13.98 0.88 23.79
C ASP A 123 13.59 2.01 24.75
N VAL A 124 14.04 1.83 25.99
CA VAL A 124 14.15 2.90 26.99
C VAL A 124 14.79 4.10 26.28
N ARG A 125 14.16 5.28 26.37
CA ARG A 125 14.75 6.56 25.93
C ARG A 125 16.23 6.57 26.30
N LYS A 126 17.15 6.47 25.33
CA LYS A 126 18.48 7.02 25.56
C LYS A 126 18.30 8.53 25.49
N GLU A 127 18.12 9.13 26.65
CA GLU A 127 18.24 10.57 26.81
C GLU A 127 19.57 11.00 26.21
N GLY A 128 19.51 12.04 25.36
CA GLY A 128 20.70 12.62 24.78
C GLY A 128 21.57 13.16 25.89
N SER A 129 22.74 12.57 26.08
CA SER A 129 23.87 13.27 26.67
C SER A 129 24.25 14.38 25.70
N GLY A 130 23.78 15.60 25.98
CA GLY A 130 24.45 16.80 25.50
C GLY A 130 25.83 16.84 26.14
N GLU A 131 26.87 16.76 25.33
CA GLU A 131 28.21 17.20 25.72
C GLU A 131 28.44 18.56 25.05
N GLY A 132 29.01 19.46 25.86
CA GLY A 132 29.16 20.91 25.60
C GLY A 132 30.36 21.30 24.77
#